data_AF-A0AAW4HQE6-F1
#
_entry.id   AF-A0AAW4HQE6-F1
#
_cell.length_a   1.000
_cell.length_b   1.000
_cell.length_c   1.000
_cell.angle_alpha   90.00
_cell.angle_beta   90.00
_cell.angle_gamma   90.00
#
_symmetry.space_group_name_H-M   'P 1'
#
loop_
_entity.id
_entity.type
_entity.pdbx_description
1 polymer ?
#
loop_
_entity_poly.entity_id
_entity_poly.type
_entity_poly.pdbx_seq_one_letter_code
_entity_poly.pdbx_strand_id
1 'polypeptide(L)'
;MIIVLQIILPLIFAVYLFTLYRKGTYGSASFLLAVMIGIFGLENIFQHASLTDHAIYPYWGSLKAVVIVLSVVFLFKKGGLTGKY
;
A
#
# COMPACT_ATOMS: atom_id res chain seq x y z
N MET A 1 -18.01 -1.53 -14.12
CA MET A 1 -16.79 -1.23 -14.91
C MET A 1 -15.86 -0.20 -14.25
N ILE A 2 -16.36 0.86 -13.61
CA ILE A 2 -15.50 1.87 -12.95
C ILE A 2 -14.74 1.34 -11.72
N ILE A 3 -15.40 0.51 -10.88
CA ILE A 3 -14.81 0.00 -9.62
C ILE A 3 -13.60 -0.90 -9.90
N VAL A 4 -13.68 -1.76 -10.92
CA VAL A 4 -12.57 -2.65 -11.32
C VAL A 4 -11.34 -1.84 -11.76
N LEU A 5 -11.55 -0.75 -12.50
CA LEU A 5 -10.47 0.16 -12.90
C LEU A 5 -9.87 0.89 -11.69
N GLN A 6 -10.71 1.31 -10.74
CA GLN A 6 -10.29 1.92 -9.47
C GLN A 6 -9.54 0.95 -8.54
N ILE A 7 -9.61 -0.35 -8.78
CA ILE A 7 -8.80 -1.36 -8.07
C ILE A 7 -7.49 -1.60 -8.82
N ILE A 8 -7.57 -1.93 -10.11
CA ILE A 8 -6.42 -2.37 -10.92
C ILE A 8 -5.38 -1.26 -11.06
N LEU A 9 -5.83 -0.03 -11.33
CA LEU A 9 -4.93 1.09 -11.61
C LEU A 9 -4.03 1.43 -10.40
N PRO A 10 -4.56 1.67 -9.18
CA PRO A 10 -3.71 1.91 -8.02
C PRO A 10 -2.83 0.71 -7.66
N LEU A 11 -3.29 -0.54 -7.84
CA LEU A 11 -2.45 -1.72 -7.62
C LEU A 11 -1.21 -1.73 -8.53
N ILE A 12 -1.40 -1.48 -9.83
CA ILE A 12 -0.28 -1.40 -10.78
C ILE A 12 0.69 -0.26 -10.41
N PHE A 13 0.16 0.92 -10.06
CA PHE A 13 0.98 2.05 -9.63
C PHE A 13 1.77 1.76 -8.35
N ALA A 14 1.16 1.10 -7.37
CA ALA A 14 1.82 0.72 -6.12
C ALA A 14 2.99 -0.24 -6.38
N VAL A 15 2.79 -1.27 -7.21
CA VAL A 15 3.87 -2.21 -7.57
C VAL A 15 4.98 -1.52 -8.36
N TYR A 16 4.63 -0.62 -9.29
CA TYR A 16 5.60 0.14 -10.07
C TYR A 16 6.47 1.05 -9.19
N LEU A 17 5.85 1.84 -8.32
CA LEU A 17 6.55 2.73 -7.38
C LEU A 17 7.41 1.93 -6.38
N PHE A 18 6.93 0.78 -5.93
CA PHE A 18 7.72 -0.11 -5.08
C PHE A 18 8.95 -0.67 -5.81
N THR A 19 8.80 -1.01 -7.09
CA THR A 19 9.92 -1.46 -7.93
C THR A 19 10.95 -0.35 -8.11
N LEU A 20 10.50 0.89 -8.32
CA LEU A 20 11.35 2.07 -8.41
C LEU A 20 12.08 2.37 -7.09
N TYR A 21 11.41 2.21 -5.94
CA TYR A 21 12.04 2.27 -4.63
C TYR A 21 13.13 1.19 -4.46
N ARG A 22 12.86 -0.04 -4.91
CA ARG A 22 13.80 -1.15 -4.80
C ARG A 22 15.04 -0.92 -5.68
N LYS A 23 14.88 -0.30 -6.85
CA LYS A 23 15.97 0.09 -7.75
C LYS A 23 16.76 1.32 -7.27
N GLY A 24 16.36 1.96 -6.17
CA GLY A 24 17.09 3.07 -5.56
C GLY A 24 16.94 4.42 -6.28
N THR A 25 16.06 4.51 -7.29
CA THR A 25 15.96 5.67 -8.18
C THR A 25 15.29 6.90 -7.52
N TYR A 26 14.36 6.69 -6.58
CA TYR A 26 13.51 7.77 -6.03
C TYR A 26 13.44 7.84 -4.49
N GLY A 27 14.28 7.06 -3.77
CA GLY A 27 14.37 7.12 -2.30
C GLY A 27 13.08 6.78 -1.54
N SER A 28 13.01 7.14 -0.25
CA SER A 28 11.90 6.80 0.66
C SER A 28 10.53 7.37 0.25
N ALA A 29 10.50 8.43 -0.58
CA ALA A 29 9.26 9.07 -1.03
C ALA A 29 8.43 8.18 -1.96
N SER A 30 9.08 7.45 -2.89
CA SER A 30 8.36 6.52 -3.78
C SER A 30 7.77 5.32 -3.03
N PHE A 31 8.41 4.92 -1.92
CA PHE A 31 7.87 3.88 -1.04
C PHE A 31 6.61 4.37 -0.31
N LEU A 32 6.63 5.57 0.28
CA LEU A 32 5.45 6.14 0.95
C LEU A 32 4.28 6.29 -0.01
N LEU A 33 4.53 6.77 -1.23
CA LEU A 33 3.51 6.85 -2.28
C LEU A 33 2.98 5.48 -2.68
N ALA A 34 3.85 4.47 -2.83
CA ALA A 34 3.43 3.10 -3.12
C ALA A 34 2.49 2.55 -2.04
N VAL A 35 2.77 2.84 -0.76
CA VAL A 35 1.96 2.40 0.38
C VAL A 35 0.60 3.11 0.40
N MET A 36 0.58 4.44 0.22
CA MET A 36 -0.68 5.20 0.18
C MET A 36 -1.59 4.73 -0.96
N ILE A 37 -1.02 4.55 -2.15
CA ILE A 37 -1.76 4.08 -3.34
C ILE A 37 -2.20 2.62 -3.16
N GLY A 38 -1.37 1.77 -2.55
CA GLY A 38 -1.72 0.38 -2.23
C GLY A 38 -2.91 0.29 -1.27
N ILE A 39 -2.94 1.11 -0.22
CA ILE A 39 -4.07 1.18 0.73
C ILE A 39 -5.34 1.61 0.00
N PHE A 40 -5.25 2.59 -0.89
CA PHE A 40 -6.39 3.05 -1.70
C PHE A 40 -6.94 1.95 -2.63
N GLY A 41 -6.06 1.19 -3.30
CA GLY A 41 -6.47 0.06 -4.13
C GLY A 41 -7.16 -1.04 -3.34
N LEU A 42 -6.64 -1.39 -2.16
CA LEU A 42 -7.29 -2.35 -1.26
C LEU A 42 -8.64 -1.84 -0.75
N GLU A 43 -8.78 -0.55 -0.42
CA GLU A 43 -10.05 0.04 0.01
C GLU A 43 -11.15 -0.16 -1.03
N ASN A 44 -10.83 0.05 -2.30
CA ASN A 44 -11.75 -0.17 -3.40
C ASN A 44 -12.13 -1.66 -3.55
N ILE A 45 -11.23 -2.61 -3.22
CA ILE A 45 -11.54 -4.05 -3.18
C ILE A 45 -12.55 -4.34 -2.07
N PHE A 46 -12.32 -3.83 -0.86
CA PHE A 46 -13.22 -4.06 0.27
C PHE A 46 -14.60 -3.42 0.06
N GLN A 47 -14.65 -2.23 -0.55
CA GLN A 47 -15.90 -1.61 -0.95
C GLN A 47 -16.62 -2.43 -2.01
N HIS A 48 -15.90 -2.96 -3.01
CA HIS A 48 -16.48 -3.83 -4.02
C HIS A 48 -17.05 -5.12 -3.41
N ALA A 49 -16.30 -5.78 -2.53
CA ALA A 49 -16.75 -6.96 -1.81
C ALA A 49 -17.93 -6.69 -0.88
N SER A 50 -17.96 -5.53 -0.19
CA SER A 50 -19.09 -5.13 0.66
C SER A 50 -20.36 -4.89 -0.16
N LEU A 51 -20.23 -4.38 -1.39
CA LEU A 51 -21.36 -4.16 -2.31
C LEU A 51 -21.88 -5.47 -2.91
N THR A 52 -21.04 -6.49 -3.07
CA THR A 52 -21.39 -7.76 -3.70
C THR A 52 -21.87 -8.82 -2.70
N ASP A 53 -21.26 -8.90 -1.51
CA ASP A 53 -21.55 -9.94 -0.51
C ASP A 53 -22.24 -9.42 0.76
N HIS A 54 -22.53 -8.11 0.85
CA HIS A 54 -23.03 -7.45 2.08
C HIS A 54 -22.18 -7.73 3.34
N ALA A 55 -20.94 -8.21 3.15
CA ALA A 55 -20.02 -8.50 4.21
C ALA A 55 -19.28 -7.22 4.59
N ILE A 56 -19.66 -6.63 5.71
CA ILE A 56 -18.85 -5.61 6.38
C ILE A 56 -17.59 -6.33 6.86
N TYR A 57 -16.41 -5.88 6.43
CA TYR A 57 -15.13 -6.38 6.92
C TYR A 57 -14.70 -5.56 8.15
N PRO A 58 -15.07 -5.95 9.39
CA PRO A 58 -14.80 -5.15 10.59
C PRO A 58 -13.30 -4.95 10.85
N TYR A 59 -12.46 -5.83 10.29
CA TYR A 59 -11.00 -5.80 10.44
C TYR A 59 -10.28 -4.93 9.40
N TRP A 60 -10.98 -4.30 8.45
CA TRP A 60 -10.34 -3.49 7.42
C TRP A 60 -9.55 -2.31 8.00
N GLY A 61 -10.09 -1.64 9.03
CA GLY A 61 -9.38 -0.60 9.77
C GLY A 61 -8.10 -1.10 10.43
N SER A 62 -8.14 -2.29 11.03
CA SER A 62 -6.97 -2.94 11.63
C SER A 62 -5.92 -3.36 10.59
N LEU A 63 -6.36 -3.86 9.43
CA LEU A 63 -5.45 -4.23 8.33
C LEU A 63 -4.70 -3.00 7.80
N LYS A 64 -5.39 -1.86 7.63
CA LYS A 64 -4.72 -0.58 7.28
C LYS A 64 -3.66 -0.21 8.30
N ALA A 65 -3.97 -0.30 9.59
CA ALA A 65 -3.02 0.02 10.65
C ALA A 65 -1.78 -0.89 10.60
N VAL A 66 -1.98 -2.20 10.40
CA VAL A 66 -0.87 -3.16 10.25
C VAL A 66 0.00 -2.84 9.02
N VAL A 67 -0.62 -2.52 7.88
CA VAL A 67 0.11 -2.14 6.65
C VAL A 67 0.94 -0.87 6.87
N ILE A 68 0.41 0.12 7.57
CA ILE A 68 1.14 1.36 7.91
C ILE A 68 2.31 1.06 8.85
N VAL A 69 2.08 0.30 9.93
CA VAL A 69 3.14 -0.06 10.90
C VAL A 69 4.25 -0.85 10.21
N LEU A 70 3.91 -1.85 9.40
CA LEU A 70 4.89 -2.63 8.62
C LEU A 70 5.68 -1.75 7.65
N SER A 71 5.01 -0.80 6.99
CA SER A 71 5.66 0.12 6.06
C SER A 71 6.65 1.04 6.77
N VAL A 72 6.27 1.57 7.93
CA VAL A 72 7.14 2.38 8.79
C VAL A 72 8.33 1.56 9.26
N VAL A 73 8.11 0.35 9.80
CA VAL A 73 9.19 -0.56 10.20
C VAL A 73 10.12 -0.89 9.03
N PHE A 74 9.59 -1.08 7.82
CA PHE A 74 10.39 -1.37 6.63
C PHE A 74 11.26 -0.18 6.20
N LEU A 75 10.72 1.05 6.28
CA LEU A 75 11.49 2.29 6.07
C LEU A 75 12.62 2.43 7.08
N PHE A 76 12.33 2.24 8.37
CA PHE A 76 13.34 2.32 9.43
C PHE A 76 14.35 1.17 9.37
N LYS A 77 13.98 -0.02 8.91
CA LYS A 77 14.95 -1.12 8.70
C LYS A 77 15.91 -0.82 7.55
N LYS A 78 15.46 -0.14 6.49
CA LYS A 78 16.33 0.27 5.37
C LYS A 78 17.09 1.57 5.66
N GLY A 79 16.61 2.40 6.60
CA GLY A 79 17.18 3.70 6.95
C GLY A 79 17.85 3.82 8.33
N GLY A 80 17.82 2.80 9.20
CA GLY A 80 18.06 3.03 10.63
C GLY A 80 18.41 1.83 11.52
N LEU A 81 19.02 0.77 10.98
CA LEU A 81 19.76 -0.22 11.80
C LEU A 81 21.13 -0.60 11.21
N THR A 82 21.46 -0.13 10.01
CA THR A 82 22.85 -0.05 9.55
C THR A 82 23.32 1.37 9.80
N GLY A 83 23.68 1.66 11.04
CA GLY A 83 24.60 2.75 11.34
C GLY A 83 25.89 2.49 10.56
N LYS A 84 26.00 3.13 9.41
CA LYS A 84 27.24 3.33 8.67
C LYS A 84 27.30 4.80 8.30
N TYR A 85 27.39 5.62 9.35
CA TYR A 85 28.33 6.74 9.35
C TYR A 85 29.57 6.23 10.08
#